data_AF-L0DBZ4-F1
#
_entry.id   AF-L0DBZ4-F1
#
_cell.length_a   1.000
_cell.length_b   1.000
_cell.length_c   1.000
_cell.angle_alpha   90.00
_cell.angle_beta   90.00
_cell.angle_gamma   90.00
#
_symmetry.space_group_name_H-M   'P 1'
#
loop_
_entity.id
_entity.type
_entity.pdbx_description
1 polymer ?
#
loop_
_entity_poly.entity_id
_entity_poly.type
_entity_poly.pdbx_seq_one_letter_code
_entity_poly.pdbx_strand_id
1 'polypeptide(L)'
;MHKDLTPGVMTGLAWYYLLAAMLNAAAAAYVSYMEIVSEGASRVGLAPRTRRLPEWLMISFFGLYGLATLIILGRAYLPEAARAAYILCAIANVLVAIGAAADAAHFSEVKDEGHGRGDEVGPPSLDDHQPAVGLGKAMNRTLWTLIWGSIAGIFQVMGLVYILGREFSLPQFFRDGVNFVSGPTTFFIGATIGFAAMIAYRRTLANGIVAWALVNLSLLAFGLSMTDFDFRDIVTKPDNVPIVGLMILVGFFTWLGLRRAVINDSRMALGLPNLEELEPEKTLTWPDLVYTELIAMVAQTIFLVVWAIALQAPLEQPASSTVAPNPSKAPWYFLGLQEMLVYFDPWMAGVVLPSMIVVGLMAMPYIDTNKTGNGYYTISQRKFAYITFQYGFLVLWVILILLGTFLRGPNWNFFGPYEYWDLHKVIPLNNVNLSDIVWVQILGRTKPTNILVREIPGLLVVTAYFVVVPLILTRISFFKKIIAQGGWLRFSVLTLLLLFMASLPLKMVLRWTINLKYLIAIPEYFFNI
;
A
#
# COMPACT_ATOMS: atom_id res chain seq x y z
N MET A 1 22.29 21.23 13.63
CA MET A 1 22.23 19.80 13.22
C MET A 1 21.43 19.07 14.29
N HIS A 2 20.22 18.63 13.97
CA HIS A 2 19.39 17.89 14.92
C HIS A 2 20.02 16.52 15.19
N LYS A 3 19.86 15.99 16.40
CA LYS A 3 20.35 14.65 16.73
C LYS A 3 19.38 13.61 16.17
N ASP A 4 19.91 12.68 15.38
CA ASP A 4 19.17 11.54 14.82
C ASP A 4 18.45 10.74 15.93
N LEU A 5 19.19 10.39 16.99
CA LEU A 5 18.69 9.62 18.12
C LEU A 5 18.72 10.43 19.42
N THR A 6 17.54 10.62 20.01
CA THR A 6 17.36 11.15 21.37
C THR A 6 16.87 10.03 22.30
N PRO A 7 17.00 10.15 23.63
CA PRO A 7 16.49 9.13 24.56
C PRO A 7 15.00 8.81 24.37
N GLY A 8 14.18 9.81 24.06
CA GLY A 8 12.75 9.62 23.77
C GLY A 8 12.51 8.83 22.49
N VAL A 9 13.26 9.12 21.43
CA VAL A 9 13.21 8.40 20.15
C VAL A 9 13.62 6.94 20.34
N MET A 10 14.73 6.70 21.03
CA MET A 10 15.20 5.35 21.31
C MET A 10 14.16 4.56 22.11
N THR A 11 13.50 5.20 23.07
CA THR A 11 12.39 4.56 23.81
C THR A 11 11.23 4.22 22.86
N GLY A 12 10.84 5.12 21.96
CA GLY A 12 9.80 4.86 20.96
C GLY A 12 10.16 3.71 20.02
N LEU A 13 11.40 3.68 19.51
CA LEU A 13 11.92 2.59 18.68
C LEU A 13 11.96 1.26 19.44
N ALA A 14 12.33 1.27 20.71
CA ALA A 14 12.31 0.07 21.55
C ALA A 14 10.89 -0.53 21.58
N TRP A 15 9.87 0.27 21.90
CA TRP A 15 8.47 -0.18 21.91
C TRP A 15 7.97 -0.60 20.54
N TYR A 16 8.37 0.08 19.47
CA TYR A 16 8.05 -0.30 18.10
C TYR A 16 8.55 -1.72 17.78
N TYR A 17 9.82 -2.00 18.06
CA TYR A 17 10.41 -3.32 17.80
C TYR A 17 9.90 -4.40 18.76
N LEU A 18 9.52 -4.04 19.98
CA LEU A 18 8.84 -4.94 20.91
C LEU A 18 7.47 -5.39 20.36
N LEU A 19 6.70 -4.48 19.77
CA LEU A 19 5.42 -4.82 19.13
C LEU A 19 5.61 -5.63 17.85
N ALA A 20 6.66 -5.34 17.06
CA ALA A 20 7.04 -6.17 15.91
C ALA A 20 7.46 -7.60 16.35
N ALA A 21 8.17 -7.72 17.47
CA ALA A 21 8.52 -9.00 18.07
C ALA A 21 7.27 -9.78 18.53
N MET A 22 6.34 -9.09 19.21
CA MET A 22 5.05 -9.66 19.63
C MET A 22 4.27 -10.23 18.44
N LEU A 23 4.20 -9.47 17.34
CA LEU A 23 3.51 -9.88 16.12
C LEU A 23 4.08 -11.18 15.55
N ASN A 24 5.41 -11.34 15.54
CA ASN A 24 6.07 -12.54 15.04
C ASN A 24 6.04 -13.71 16.03
N ALA A 25 6.05 -13.45 17.33
CA ALA A 25 5.80 -14.47 18.35
C ALA A 25 4.38 -15.04 18.19
N ALA A 26 3.39 -14.16 17.97
CA ALA A 26 2.02 -14.57 17.67
C ALA A 26 1.92 -15.36 16.35
N ALA A 27 2.67 -14.96 15.31
CA ALA A 27 2.74 -15.71 14.06
C ALA A 27 3.37 -17.11 14.25
N ALA A 28 4.43 -17.23 15.07
CA ALA A 28 5.04 -18.50 15.42
C ALA A 28 4.05 -19.42 16.16
N ALA A 29 3.32 -18.87 17.13
CA ALA A 29 2.27 -19.59 17.86
C ALA A 29 1.09 -19.98 16.95
N TYR A 30 0.66 -19.09 16.05
CA TYR A 30 -0.37 -19.39 15.06
C TYR A 30 0.04 -20.59 14.20
N VAL A 31 1.25 -20.56 13.64
CA VAL A 31 1.77 -21.67 12.85
C VAL A 31 1.93 -22.93 13.70
N SER A 32 2.32 -22.85 14.98
CA SER A 32 2.54 -24.03 15.83
C SER A 32 1.25 -24.72 16.27
N TYR A 33 0.18 -23.96 16.56
CA TYR A 33 -1.00 -24.47 17.27
C TYR A 33 -2.34 -24.35 16.54
N MET A 34 -2.48 -23.47 15.54
CA MET A 34 -3.77 -23.23 14.88
C MET A 34 -4.00 -24.17 13.70
N GLU A 35 -5.21 -24.19 13.15
CA GLU A 35 -5.49 -24.89 11.89
C GLU A 35 -4.78 -24.16 10.74
N ILE A 36 -4.12 -24.91 9.86
CA ILE A 36 -3.40 -24.34 8.69
C ILE A 36 -3.94 -24.90 7.36
N VAL A 37 -5.24 -25.13 7.32
CA VAL A 37 -5.98 -25.40 6.09
C VAL A 37 -6.31 -24.06 5.44
N SER A 38 -5.74 -23.81 4.26
CA SER A 38 -5.95 -22.55 3.55
C SER A 38 -7.37 -22.39 3.04
N GLU A 39 -7.75 -21.13 2.79
CA GLU A 39 -9.03 -20.75 2.19
C GLU A 39 -9.38 -21.59 0.95
N GLY A 40 -10.57 -22.17 0.97
CA GLY A 40 -11.10 -23.01 -0.12
C GLY A 40 -10.53 -24.43 -0.21
N ALA A 41 -9.54 -24.81 0.60
CA ALA A 41 -9.12 -26.21 0.65
C ALA A 41 -10.22 -27.08 1.32
N SER A 42 -10.39 -28.30 0.81
CA SER A 42 -11.38 -29.23 1.37
C SER A 42 -10.96 -29.66 2.78
N ARG A 43 -11.92 -29.63 3.71
CA ARG A 43 -11.75 -30.18 5.07
C ARG A 43 -12.26 -31.62 5.19
N VAL A 44 -12.90 -32.14 4.15
CA VAL A 44 -13.51 -33.48 4.17
C VAL A 44 -12.41 -34.53 4.20
N GLY A 45 -12.51 -35.46 5.15
CA GLY A 45 -11.54 -36.55 5.33
C GLY A 45 -10.30 -36.17 6.14
N LEU A 46 -10.21 -34.94 6.67
CA LEU A 46 -9.13 -34.54 7.57
C LEU A 46 -9.41 -35.00 9.00
N ALA A 47 -8.40 -35.60 9.64
CA ALA A 47 -8.48 -35.92 11.06
C ALA A 47 -8.60 -34.64 11.93
N PRO A 48 -9.28 -34.71 13.09
CA PRO A 48 -9.47 -33.55 13.97
C PRO A 48 -8.14 -32.94 14.41
N ARG A 49 -8.17 -31.64 14.74
CA ARG A 49 -7.01 -30.91 15.25
C ARG A 49 -6.55 -31.52 16.58
N THR A 50 -5.29 -31.94 16.63
CA THR A 50 -4.68 -32.53 17.83
C THR A 50 -3.94 -31.49 18.67
N ARG A 51 -3.44 -30.42 18.04
CA ARG A 51 -2.65 -29.38 18.70
C ARG A 51 -3.55 -28.29 19.26
N ARG A 52 -3.21 -27.75 20.43
CA ARG A 52 -3.90 -26.59 21.02
C ARG A 52 -2.87 -25.66 21.65
N LEU A 53 -3.16 -24.37 21.62
CA LEU A 53 -2.35 -23.38 22.33
C LEU A 53 -2.43 -23.70 23.84
N PRO A 54 -1.29 -23.96 24.51
CA PRO A 54 -1.30 -24.31 25.92
C PRO A 54 -1.86 -23.17 26.78
N GLU A 55 -2.71 -23.52 27.76
CA GLU A 55 -3.34 -22.53 28.65
C GLU A 55 -2.30 -21.74 29.44
N TRP A 56 -1.24 -22.40 29.93
CA TRP A 56 -0.18 -21.73 30.68
C TRP A 56 0.52 -20.64 29.85
N LEU A 57 0.68 -20.86 28.53
CA LEU A 57 1.32 -19.93 27.62
C LEU A 57 0.43 -18.70 27.40
N MET A 58 -0.88 -18.94 27.23
CA MET A 58 -1.89 -17.89 27.14
C MET A 58 -1.96 -17.06 28.42
N ILE A 59 -2.06 -17.72 29.58
CA ILE A 59 -2.14 -17.06 30.90
C ILE A 59 -0.87 -16.25 31.17
N SER A 60 0.30 -16.79 30.84
CA SER A 60 1.57 -16.09 31.01
C SER A 60 1.65 -14.85 30.11
N PHE A 61 1.27 -14.97 28.84
CA PHE A 61 1.30 -13.84 27.91
C PHE A 61 0.36 -12.70 28.37
N PHE A 62 -0.91 -13.00 28.60
CA PHE A 62 -1.88 -11.99 29.02
C PHE A 62 -1.62 -11.48 30.45
N GLY A 63 -1.14 -12.34 31.34
CA GLY A 63 -0.76 -11.95 32.70
C GLY A 63 0.39 -10.96 32.72
N LEU A 64 1.46 -11.21 31.94
CA LEU A 64 2.61 -10.31 31.83
C LEU A 64 2.26 -8.98 31.15
N TYR A 65 1.49 -9.01 30.05
CA TYR A 65 1.01 -7.79 29.39
C TYR A 65 0.02 -6.99 30.26
N GLY A 66 -0.85 -7.67 31.00
CA GLY A 66 -1.76 -7.06 31.96
C GLY A 66 -0.99 -6.37 33.09
N LEU A 67 0.00 -7.05 33.68
CA LEU A 67 0.88 -6.47 34.70
C LEU A 67 1.66 -5.28 34.16
N ALA A 68 2.22 -5.39 32.95
CA ALA A 68 2.93 -4.29 32.29
C ALA A 68 2.01 -3.06 32.10
N THR A 69 0.76 -3.28 31.71
CA THR A 69 -0.25 -2.22 31.57
C THR A 69 -0.54 -1.54 32.90
N LEU A 70 -0.73 -2.30 33.98
CA LEU A 70 -0.94 -1.76 35.32
C LEU A 70 0.26 -0.92 35.79
N ILE A 71 1.49 -1.38 35.54
CA ILE A 71 2.72 -0.65 35.86
C ILE A 71 2.79 0.67 35.07
N ILE A 72 2.44 0.67 33.78
CA ILE A 72 2.40 1.88 32.96
C ILE A 72 1.35 2.87 33.45
N LEU A 73 0.17 2.39 33.87
CA LEU A 73 -0.88 3.23 34.45
C LEU A 73 -0.43 3.83 35.80
N GLY A 74 0.31 3.06 36.60
CA GLY A 74 0.91 3.48 37.87
C GLY A 74 2.22 4.28 37.74
N ARG A 75 2.64 4.68 36.53
CA ARG A 75 3.95 5.31 36.28
C ARG A 75 4.22 6.59 37.06
N ALA A 76 3.17 7.29 37.53
CA ALA A 76 3.32 8.47 38.37
C ALA A 76 3.92 8.16 39.75
N TYR A 77 3.81 6.91 40.21
CA TYR A 77 4.21 6.47 41.54
C TYR A 77 5.41 5.50 41.53
N LEU A 78 5.80 4.99 40.35
CA LEU A 78 6.84 3.98 40.20
C LEU A 78 7.98 4.53 39.32
N PRO A 79 9.19 4.74 39.88
CA PRO A 79 10.35 5.09 39.06
C PRO A 79 10.66 3.95 38.08
N GLU A 80 11.06 4.29 36.86
CA GLU A 80 11.37 3.33 35.79
C GLU A 80 10.23 2.38 35.37
N ALA A 81 8.98 2.70 35.70
CA ALA A 81 7.80 1.91 35.32
C ALA A 81 7.78 1.49 33.84
N ALA A 82 8.18 2.39 32.93
CA ALA A 82 8.23 2.12 31.49
C ALA A 82 9.25 1.02 31.14
N ARG A 83 10.42 0.98 31.80
CA ARG A 83 11.43 -0.07 31.59
C ARG A 83 10.98 -1.40 32.16
N ALA A 84 10.41 -1.39 33.36
CA ALA A 84 9.86 -2.60 33.98
C ALA A 84 8.75 -3.22 33.12
N ALA A 85 7.82 -2.40 32.65
CA ALA A 85 6.76 -2.83 31.74
C ALA A 85 7.30 -3.38 30.42
N TYR A 86 8.30 -2.72 29.84
CA TYR A 86 8.98 -3.21 28.63
C TYR A 86 9.56 -4.61 28.83
N ILE A 87 10.27 -4.85 29.94
CA ILE A 87 10.89 -6.14 30.25
C ILE A 87 9.83 -7.23 30.40
N LEU A 88 8.71 -6.95 31.07
CA LEU A 88 7.60 -7.91 31.21
C LEU A 88 7.02 -8.31 29.84
N CYS A 89 6.76 -7.34 28.96
CA CYS A 89 6.28 -7.62 27.61
C CYS A 89 7.34 -8.39 26.79
N ALA A 90 8.62 -8.06 26.94
CA ALA A 90 9.71 -8.77 26.28
C ALA A 90 9.77 -10.25 26.70
N ILE A 91 9.65 -10.52 28.01
CA ILE A 91 9.57 -11.88 28.54
C ILE A 91 8.36 -12.62 27.97
N ALA A 92 7.19 -11.97 27.92
CA ALA A 92 5.98 -12.56 27.35
C ALA A 92 6.17 -12.98 25.88
N ASN A 93 6.77 -12.11 25.06
CA ASN A 93 7.07 -12.41 23.66
C ASN A 93 8.04 -13.58 23.52
N VAL A 94 9.09 -13.61 24.35
CA VAL A 94 10.09 -14.69 24.36
C VAL A 94 9.45 -16.02 24.76
N LEU A 95 8.60 -16.04 25.79
CA LEU A 95 7.89 -17.25 26.21
C LEU A 95 7.04 -17.81 25.07
N VAL A 96 6.28 -16.96 24.36
CA VAL A 96 5.47 -17.37 23.21
C VAL A 96 6.33 -17.88 22.06
N ALA A 97 7.39 -17.17 21.69
CA ALA A 97 8.26 -17.57 20.58
C ALA A 97 8.99 -18.90 20.86
N ILE A 98 9.58 -19.04 22.06
CA ILE A 98 10.31 -20.25 22.45
C ILE A 98 9.35 -21.42 22.70
N GLY A 99 8.24 -21.18 23.41
CA GLY A 99 7.23 -22.21 23.68
C GLY A 99 6.64 -22.78 22.38
N ALA A 100 6.26 -21.90 21.44
CA ALA A 100 5.77 -22.33 20.14
C ALA A 100 6.81 -23.14 19.35
N ALA A 101 8.08 -22.71 19.37
CA ALA A 101 9.19 -23.38 18.70
C ALA A 101 9.51 -24.75 19.31
N ALA A 102 9.59 -24.83 20.64
CA ALA A 102 9.85 -26.06 21.37
C ALA A 102 8.73 -27.09 21.13
N ASP A 103 7.47 -26.67 21.23
CA ASP A 103 6.34 -27.55 20.96
C ASP A 103 6.33 -28.00 19.50
N ALA A 104 6.60 -27.09 18.55
CA ALA A 104 6.65 -27.47 17.14
C ALA A 104 7.75 -28.50 16.84
N ALA A 105 8.92 -28.36 17.48
CA ALA A 105 10.02 -29.32 17.38
C ALA A 105 9.65 -30.67 18.01
N HIS A 106 9.10 -30.66 19.22
CA HIS A 106 8.65 -31.87 19.89
C HIS A 106 7.57 -32.61 19.09
N PHE A 107 6.59 -31.89 18.53
CA PHE A 107 5.57 -32.51 17.69
C PHE A 107 6.13 -33.09 16.38
N SER A 108 7.19 -32.52 15.80
CA SER A 108 7.84 -33.16 14.65
C SER A 108 8.56 -34.44 15.06
N GLU A 109 9.24 -34.46 16.21
CA GLU A 109 9.90 -35.66 16.72
C GLU A 109 8.89 -36.78 16.99
N VAL A 110 7.79 -36.48 17.70
CA VAL A 110 6.73 -37.47 17.98
C VAL A 110 6.08 -37.98 16.70
N LYS A 111 5.92 -37.13 15.68
CA LYS A 111 5.40 -37.55 14.37
C LYS A 111 6.38 -38.49 13.67
N ASP A 112 7.68 -38.20 13.71
CA ASP A 112 8.73 -39.03 13.10
C ASP A 112 8.96 -40.34 13.88
N GLU A 113 8.84 -40.34 15.21
CA GLU A 113 8.95 -41.54 16.07
C GLU A 113 7.74 -42.48 15.93
N GLY A 114 6.55 -41.93 15.66
CA GLY A 114 5.37 -42.73 15.31
C GLY A 114 5.46 -43.40 13.94
N HIS A 115 6.41 -43.00 13.10
CA HIS A 115 6.70 -43.59 11.80
C HIS A 115 7.95 -44.46 11.88
N GLY A 116 7.79 -45.68 12.42
CA GLY A 116 8.78 -46.73 12.28
C GLY A 116 9.14 -46.97 10.81
N ARG A 117 10.35 -47.47 10.56
CA ARG A 117 10.83 -47.88 9.22
C ARG A 117 9.79 -48.75 8.51
N GLY A 118 9.07 -48.16 7.56
CA GLY A 118 8.07 -48.83 6.74
C GLY A 118 6.67 -48.80 7.38
N ASP A 119 5.73 -48.28 6.60
CA ASP A 119 4.27 -48.37 6.74
C ASP A 119 3.47 -47.25 7.47
N GLU A 120 2.48 -46.78 6.70
CA GLU A 120 1.29 -45.97 7.01
C GLU A 120 1.47 -44.53 7.53
N VAL A 121 1.64 -43.60 6.58
CA VAL A 121 1.28 -42.20 6.79
C VAL A 121 -0.24 -42.15 7.02
N GLY A 122 -0.67 -41.90 8.26
CA GLY A 122 -2.07 -41.69 8.59
C GLY A 122 -2.72 -40.60 7.71
N PRO A 123 -4.06 -40.59 7.58
CA PRO A 123 -4.73 -39.60 6.74
C PRO A 123 -4.36 -38.18 7.18
N PRO A 124 -4.22 -37.22 6.25
CA PRO A 124 -3.86 -35.84 6.57
C PRO A 124 -4.81 -35.26 7.63
N SER A 125 -4.28 -34.49 8.58
CA SER A 125 -5.08 -33.88 9.65
C SER A 125 -5.26 -32.38 9.44
N LEU A 126 -6.12 -31.75 10.26
CA LEU A 126 -6.25 -30.29 10.33
C LEU A 126 -4.96 -29.59 10.83
N ASP A 127 -3.99 -30.34 11.36
CA ASP A 127 -2.68 -29.83 11.76
C ASP A 127 -1.70 -29.73 10.58
N ASP A 128 -1.94 -30.46 9.48
CA ASP A 128 -1.09 -30.46 8.29
C ASP A 128 -1.43 -29.29 7.35
N HIS A 129 -0.41 -28.63 6.79
CA HIS A 129 -0.61 -27.50 5.88
C HIS A 129 -1.23 -27.95 4.57
N GLN A 130 -2.48 -27.52 4.33
CA GLN A 130 -3.12 -27.63 3.04
C GLN A 130 -3.07 -26.26 2.34
N PRO A 131 -2.22 -26.08 1.31
CA PRO A 131 -2.12 -24.82 0.61
C PRO A 131 -3.41 -24.51 -0.17
N ALA A 132 -3.70 -23.23 -0.36
CA ALA A 132 -4.83 -22.83 -1.20
C ALA A 132 -4.59 -23.31 -2.63
N VAL A 133 -5.66 -23.63 -3.35
CA VAL A 133 -5.58 -24.06 -4.74
C VAL A 133 -4.81 -23.03 -5.58
N GLY A 134 -3.73 -23.48 -6.22
CA GLY A 134 -2.86 -22.64 -7.05
C GLY A 134 -1.82 -21.80 -6.30
N LEU A 135 -1.69 -21.92 -4.98
CA LEU A 135 -0.74 -21.17 -4.16
C LEU A 135 0.27 -22.08 -3.44
N GLY A 136 1.46 -22.25 -4.06
CA GLY A 136 2.62 -22.84 -3.41
C GLY A 136 2.49 -24.33 -3.04
N LYS A 137 3.44 -24.83 -2.26
CA LYS A 137 3.47 -26.21 -1.72
C LYS A 137 3.09 -26.22 -0.24
N ALA A 138 2.85 -27.43 0.29
CA ALA A 138 2.71 -27.62 1.73
C ALA A 138 3.91 -27.03 2.48
N MET A 139 3.63 -26.46 3.66
CA MET A 139 4.58 -25.72 4.47
C MET A 139 5.05 -26.64 5.60
N ASN A 140 6.36 -26.70 5.84
CA ASN A 140 6.87 -27.38 7.04
C ASN A 140 6.57 -26.50 8.27
N ARG A 141 5.64 -26.94 9.11
CA ARG A 141 5.21 -26.20 10.31
C ARG A 141 6.38 -25.87 11.23
N THR A 142 7.19 -26.85 11.60
CA THR A 142 8.34 -26.67 12.50
C THR A 142 9.32 -25.64 11.96
N LEU A 143 9.68 -25.75 10.68
CA LEU A 143 10.57 -24.79 10.03
C LEU A 143 10.03 -23.36 10.11
N TRP A 144 8.77 -23.15 9.76
CA TRP A 144 8.21 -21.80 9.73
C TRP A 144 7.91 -21.24 11.11
N THR A 145 7.54 -22.07 12.09
CA THR A 145 7.50 -21.65 13.50
C THR A 145 8.87 -21.18 13.97
N LEU A 146 9.94 -21.90 13.66
CA LEU A 146 11.31 -21.51 14.00
C LEU A 146 11.75 -20.22 13.30
N ILE A 147 11.41 -20.05 12.02
CA ILE A 147 11.70 -18.83 11.27
C ILE A 147 11.01 -17.62 11.92
N TRP A 148 9.71 -17.70 12.21
CA TRP A 148 8.97 -16.59 12.83
C TRP A 148 9.42 -16.33 14.27
N GLY A 149 9.73 -17.38 15.04
CA GLY A 149 10.33 -17.26 16.37
C GLY A 149 11.71 -16.58 16.32
N SER A 150 12.53 -16.90 15.33
CA SER A 150 13.84 -16.27 15.12
C SER A 150 13.69 -14.79 14.73
N ILE A 151 12.74 -14.46 13.85
CA ILE A 151 12.45 -13.08 13.47
C ILE A 151 11.92 -12.28 14.67
N ALA A 152 11.06 -12.88 15.50
CA ALA A 152 10.65 -12.28 16.76
C ALA A 152 11.86 -11.97 17.66
N GLY A 153 12.80 -12.91 17.77
CA GLY A 153 14.06 -12.73 18.50
C GLY A 153 14.91 -11.58 17.94
N ILE A 154 15.03 -11.46 16.62
CA ILE A 154 15.78 -10.36 15.97
C ILE A 154 15.17 -9.01 16.35
N PHE A 155 13.85 -8.85 16.20
CA PHE A 155 13.18 -7.60 16.60
C PHE A 155 13.30 -7.34 18.10
N GLN A 156 13.23 -8.38 18.94
CA GLN A 156 13.42 -8.26 20.38
C GLN A 156 14.82 -7.74 20.73
N VAL A 157 15.86 -8.26 20.07
CA VAL A 157 17.25 -7.80 20.24
C VAL A 157 17.38 -6.34 19.81
N MET A 158 16.81 -5.96 18.66
CA MET A 158 16.82 -4.57 18.20
C MET A 158 16.16 -3.63 19.22
N GLY A 159 14.99 -4.00 19.76
CA GLY A 159 14.32 -3.20 20.79
C GLY A 159 15.16 -3.08 22.07
N LEU A 160 15.82 -4.17 22.49
CA LEU A 160 16.73 -4.18 23.65
C LEU A 160 17.96 -3.28 23.45
N VAL A 161 18.53 -3.22 22.24
CA VAL A 161 19.64 -2.30 21.94
C VAL A 161 19.24 -0.85 22.26
N TYR A 162 18.05 -0.43 21.83
CA TYR A 162 17.57 0.94 22.09
C TYR A 162 17.20 1.19 23.57
N ILE A 163 16.57 0.25 24.26
CA ILE A 163 16.22 0.44 25.68
C ILE A 163 17.46 0.52 26.58
N LEU A 164 18.56 -0.15 26.18
CA LEU A 164 19.87 -0.09 26.83
C LEU A 164 20.67 1.17 26.45
N GLY A 165 20.10 2.07 25.65
CA GLY A 165 20.72 3.34 25.26
C GLY A 165 21.85 3.18 24.23
N ARG A 166 21.89 2.07 23.49
CA ARG A 166 22.84 1.89 22.39
C ARG A 166 22.23 2.43 21.10
N GLU A 167 23.01 3.23 20.39
CA GLU A 167 22.59 3.83 19.14
C GLU A 167 22.83 2.86 17.98
N PHE A 168 21.74 2.50 17.29
CA PHE A 168 21.78 1.79 16.02
C PHE A 168 20.97 2.58 15.01
N SER A 169 21.64 3.09 13.97
CA SER A 169 21.02 3.95 12.95
C SER A 169 21.18 3.35 11.56
N LEU A 170 20.31 3.81 10.65
CA LEU A 170 20.39 3.45 9.25
C LEU A 170 21.71 3.99 8.65
N PRO A 171 22.53 3.14 7.99
CA PRO A 171 23.82 3.60 7.45
C PRO A 171 23.67 4.73 6.43
N GLN A 172 24.60 5.70 6.45
CA GLN A 172 24.55 6.86 5.56
C GLN A 172 24.51 6.49 4.08
N PHE A 173 25.33 5.52 3.65
CA PHE A 173 25.35 5.09 2.25
C PHE A 173 23.99 4.56 1.76
N PHE A 174 23.20 3.98 2.67
CA PHE A 174 21.85 3.52 2.35
C PHE A 174 20.90 4.69 2.22
N ARG A 175 20.97 5.68 3.15
CA ARG A 175 20.19 6.93 3.06
C ARG A 175 20.46 7.66 1.75
N ASP A 176 21.74 7.83 1.40
CA ASP A 176 22.15 8.49 0.16
C ASP A 176 21.68 7.73 -1.07
N GLY A 177 21.78 6.39 -1.06
CA GLY A 177 21.29 5.53 -2.12
C GLY A 177 19.78 5.65 -2.33
N VAL A 178 18.99 5.67 -1.25
CA VAL A 178 17.53 5.88 -1.32
C VAL A 178 17.20 7.28 -1.83
N ASN A 179 17.88 8.31 -1.33
CA ASN A 179 17.68 9.68 -1.80
C ASN A 179 17.96 9.82 -3.30
N PHE A 180 19.02 9.18 -3.79
CA PHE A 180 19.38 9.19 -5.21
C PHE A 180 18.30 8.56 -6.10
N VAL A 181 17.72 7.42 -5.69
CA VAL A 181 16.68 6.73 -6.49
C VAL A 181 15.27 7.28 -6.28
N SER A 182 15.07 8.17 -5.30
CA SER A 182 13.73 8.64 -4.94
C SER A 182 13.17 9.71 -5.88
N GLY A 183 13.95 10.27 -6.81
CA GLY A 183 13.49 11.33 -7.73
C GLY A 183 12.12 11.09 -8.41
N PRO A 184 11.41 12.15 -8.86
CA PRO A 184 10.02 12.04 -9.30
C PRO A 184 9.85 11.06 -10.48
N THR A 185 10.79 11.10 -11.43
CA THR A 185 10.82 10.20 -12.59
C THR A 185 11.09 8.76 -12.18
N THR A 186 12.11 8.52 -11.34
CA THR A 186 12.52 7.18 -10.92
C THR A 186 11.47 6.55 -10.01
N PHE A 187 10.82 7.33 -9.14
CA PHE A 187 9.73 6.88 -8.29
C PHE A 187 8.51 6.45 -9.12
N PHE A 188 8.09 7.26 -10.11
CA PHE A 188 6.94 6.92 -10.94
C PHE A 188 7.20 5.72 -11.87
N ILE A 189 8.39 5.66 -12.49
CA ILE A 189 8.80 4.51 -13.30
C ILE A 189 8.91 3.26 -12.42
N GLY A 190 9.51 3.38 -11.23
CA GLY A 190 9.62 2.32 -10.24
C GLY A 190 8.25 1.81 -9.80
N ALA A 191 7.29 2.69 -9.55
CA ALA A 191 5.91 2.33 -9.23
C ALA A 191 5.21 1.61 -10.40
N THR A 192 5.42 2.06 -11.64
CA THR A 192 4.87 1.42 -12.84
C THR A 192 5.46 0.02 -13.06
N ILE A 193 6.78 -0.13 -12.89
CA ILE A 193 7.47 -1.43 -12.97
C ILE A 193 7.01 -2.34 -11.82
N GLY A 194 6.91 -1.81 -10.60
CA GLY A 194 6.41 -2.52 -9.43
C GLY A 194 4.98 -3.02 -9.64
N PHE A 195 4.11 -2.21 -10.24
CA PHE A 195 2.77 -2.62 -10.63
C PHE A 195 2.79 -3.74 -11.67
N ALA A 196 3.59 -3.61 -12.74
CA ALA A 196 3.72 -4.66 -13.75
C ALA A 196 4.25 -5.97 -13.15
N ALA A 197 5.25 -5.88 -12.26
CA ALA A 197 5.78 -7.01 -11.51
C ALA A 197 4.72 -7.62 -10.59
N MET A 198 3.89 -6.81 -9.94
CA MET A 198 2.78 -7.28 -9.10
C MET A 198 1.82 -8.14 -9.90
N ILE A 199 1.44 -7.71 -11.11
CA ILE A 199 0.56 -8.47 -12.00
C ILE A 199 1.25 -9.74 -12.54
N ALA A 200 2.53 -9.64 -12.92
CA ALA A 200 3.31 -10.77 -13.44
C ALA A 200 3.52 -11.87 -12.39
N TYR A 201 3.94 -11.49 -11.18
CA TYR A 201 4.24 -12.39 -10.06
C TYR A 201 3.08 -12.54 -9.07
N ARG A 202 1.85 -12.24 -9.49
CA ARG A 202 0.65 -12.26 -8.63
C ARG A 202 0.45 -13.55 -7.83
N ARG A 203 0.81 -14.71 -8.38
CA ARG A 203 0.69 -16.01 -7.68
C ARG A 203 1.64 -16.11 -6.49
N THR A 204 2.86 -15.59 -6.63
CA THR A 204 3.85 -15.54 -5.57
C THR A 204 3.42 -14.52 -4.51
N LEU A 205 3.00 -13.33 -4.92
CA LEU A 205 2.57 -12.26 -4.00
C LEU A 205 1.29 -12.61 -3.23
N ALA A 206 0.37 -13.37 -3.83
CA ALA A 206 -0.84 -13.85 -3.18
C ALA A 206 -0.57 -14.85 -2.03
N ASN A 207 0.66 -15.40 -1.94
CA ASN A 207 1.02 -16.34 -0.88
C ASN A 207 1.13 -15.60 0.48
N GLY A 208 0.50 -16.14 1.53
CA GLY A 208 0.51 -15.57 2.87
C GLY A 208 1.90 -15.47 3.49
N ILE A 209 2.78 -16.42 3.21
CA ILE A 209 4.17 -16.41 3.69
C ILE A 209 4.93 -15.24 3.09
N VAL A 210 4.79 -15.03 1.77
CA VAL A 210 5.44 -13.93 1.05
C VAL A 210 4.88 -12.60 1.55
N ALA A 211 3.57 -12.51 1.75
CA ALA A 211 2.93 -11.32 2.32
C ALA A 211 3.47 -11.00 3.72
N TRP A 212 3.58 -12.00 4.58
CA TRP A 212 4.11 -11.83 5.93
C TRP A 212 5.59 -11.45 5.95
N ALA A 213 6.38 -12.01 5.04
CA ALA A 213 7.77 -11.60 4.85
C ALA A 213 7.86 -10.12 4.41
N LEU A 214 7.00 -9.67 3.49
CA LEU A 214 6.93 -8.27 3.07
C LEU A 214 6.51 -7.34 4.22
N VAL A 215 5.56 -7.76 5.06
CA VAL A 215 5.20 -7.02 6.29
C VAL A 215 6.42 -6.87 7.19
N ASN A 216 7.16 -7.95 7.46
CA ASN A 216 8.35 -7.90 8.29
C ASN A 216 9.47 -7.02 7.71
N LEU A 217 9.70 -7.09 6.40
CA LEU A 217 10.63 -6.20 5.71
C LEU A 217 10.18 -4.74 5.81
N SER A 218 8.89 -4.46 5.68
CA SER A 218 8.35 -3.10 5.85
C SER A 218 8.49 -2.59 7.28
N LEU A 219 8.29 -3.45 8.29
CA LEU A 219 8.49 -3.10 9.70
C LEU A 219 9.97 -2.79 9.99
N LEU A 220 10.87 -3.62 9.50
CA LEU A 220 12.30 -3.40 9.65
C LEU A 220 12.73 -2.09 8.94
N ALA A 221 12.33 -1.91 7.68
CA ALA A 221 12.68 -0.73 6.91
C ALA A 221 12.12 0.56 7.53
N PHE A 222 10.86 0.53 7.99
CA PHE A 222 10.24 1.68 8.65
C PHE A 222 10.90 2.00 9.99
N GLY A 223 11.11 0.99 10.85
CA GLY A 223 11.79 1.18 12.13
C GLY A 223 13.20 1.74 11.98
N LEU A 224 13.97 1.28 10.99
CA LEU A 224 15.30 1.81 10.71
C LEU A 224 15.23 3.23 10.13
N SER A 225 14.26 3.52 9.27
CA SER A 225 14.06 4.87 8.72
C SER A 225 13.70 5.88 9.81
N MET A 226 12.97 5.47 10.85
CA MET A 226 12.63 6.31 12.00
C MET A 226 13.84 6.72 12.87
N THR A 227 15.03 6.12 12.64
CA THR A 227 16.28 6.55 13.26
C THR A 227 16.78 7.88 12.69
N ASP A 228 16.43 8.19 11.45
CA ASP A 228 16.77 9.43 10.77
C ASP A 228 15.86 10.57 11.23
N PHE A 229 16.44 11.74 11.52
CA PHE A 229 15.66 12.88 11.99
C PHE A 229 14.71 13.43 10.94
N ASP A 230 15.19 13.64 9.71
CA ASP A 230 14.41 14.30 8.65
C ASP A 230 13.22 13.42 8.22
N PHE A 231 13.45 12.13 8.05
CA PHE A 231 12.37 11.17 7.77
C PHE A 231 11.31 11.16 8.89
N ARG A 232 11.76 11.10 10.14
CA ARG A 232 10.86 11.06 11.30
C ARG A 232 10.05 12.34 11.43
N ASP A 233 10.67 13.51 11.25
CA ASP A 233 9.98 14.80 11.32
C ASP A 233 8.83 14.85 10.31
N ILE A 234 9.03 14.34 9.10
CA ILE A 234 7.99 14.32 8.07
C ILE A 234 6.89 13.31 8.44
N VAL A 235 7.25 12.06 8.73
CA VAL A 235 6.27 10.97 8.90
C VAL A 235 5.42 11.12 10.16
N THR A 236 5.97 11.72 11.21
CA THR A 236 5.27 11.90 12.49
C THR A 236 4.40 13.16 12.57
N LYS A 237 4.35 13.98 11.51
CA LYS A 237 3.40 15.10 11.44
C LYS A 237 1.99 14.56 11.64
N PRO A 238 1.16 15.19 12.50
CA PRO A 238 -0.19 14.69 12.78
C PRO A 238 -1.03 14.42 11.51
N ASP A 239 -0.90 15.24 10.48
CA ASP A 239 -1.59 15.06 9.19
C ASP A 239 -1.03 13.94 8.31
N ASN A 240 0.21 13.52 8.54
CA ASN A 240 0.88 12.46 7.78
C ASN A 240 0.64 11.07 8.38
N VAL A 241 0.35 10.97 9.69
CA VAL A 241 0.05 9.70 10.36
C VAL A 241 -1.13 8.94 9.71
N PRO A 242 -2.27 9.58 9.36
CA PRO A 242 -3.34 8.92 8.61
C PRO A 242 -2.90 8.32 7.28
N ILE A 243 -1.93 8.93 6.60
CA ILE A 243 -1.43 8.45 5.30
C ILE A 243 -0.59 7.19 5.49
N VAL A 244 0.22 7.10 6.56
CA VAL A 244 0.92 5.87 6.93
C VAL A 244 -0.09 4.74 7.20
N GLY A 245 -1.18 5.04 7.92
CA GLY A 245 -2.28 4.10 8.12
C GLY A 245 -2.93 3.67 6.80
N LEU A 246 -3.18 4.61 5.89
CA LEU A 246 -3.71 4.36 4.56
C LEU A 246 -2.79 3.45 3.73
N MET A 247 -1.47 3.61 3.81
CA MET A 247 -0.51 2.73 3.12
C MET A 247 -0.67 1.27 3.57
N ILE A 248 -0.83 1.04 4.88
CA ILE A 248 -1.03 -0.30 5.45
C ILE A 248 -2.37 -0.88 4.97
N LEU A 249 -3.45 -0.10 5.06
CA LEU A 249 -4.79 -0.54 4.66
C LEU A 249 -4.87 -0.82 3.16
N VAL A 250 -4.36 0.08 2.31
CA VAL A 250 -4.32 -0.12 0.85
C VAL A 250 -3.47 -1.34 0.51
N GLY A 251 -2.31 -1.51 1.14
CA GLY A 251 -1.47 -2.70 0.94
C GLY A 251 -2.21 -4.00 1.29
N PHE A 252 -2.85 -4.05 2.46
CA PHE A 252 -3.60 -5.21 2.92
C PHE A 252 -4.81 -5.54 2.03
N PHE A 253 -5.68 -4.56 1.75
CA PHE A 253 -6.89 -4.82 0.96
C PHE A 253 -6.58 -5.10 -0.52
N THR A 254 -5.53 -4.48 -1.07
CA THR A 254 -5.03 -4.83 -2.42
C THR A 254 -4.52 -6.27 -2.44
N TRP A 255 -3.74 -6.66 -1.43
CA TRP A 255 -3.25 -8.04 -1.30
C TRP A 255 -4.39 -9.05 -1.11
N LEU A 256 -5.38 -8.75 -0.27
CA LEU A 256 -6.55 -9.61 -0.03
C LEU A 256 -7.34 -9.83 -1.33
N GLY A 257 -7.63 -8.76 -2.06
CA GLY A 257 -8.31 -8.84 -3.35
C GLY A 257 -7.51 -9.63 -4.40
N LEU A 258 -6.19 -9.41 -4.46
CA LEU A 258 -5.28 -10.17 -5.32
C LEU A 258 -5.27 -11.66 -4.96
N ARG A 259 -5.17 -11.98 -3.67
CA ARG A 259 -5.14 -13.35 -3.15
C ARG A 259 -6.41 -14.10 -3.48
N ARG A 260 -7.58 -13.55 -3.15
CA ARG A 260 -8.88 -14.16 -3.47
C ARG A 260 -9.05 -14.36 -4.97
N ALA A 261 -8.67 -13.37 -5.79
CA ALA A 261 -8.74 -13.49 -7.23
C ALA A 261 -7.85 -14.61 -7.80
N VAL A 262 -6.62 -14.77 -7.28
CA VAL A 262 -5.71 -15.84 -7.71
C VAL A 262 -6.23 -17.21 -7.30
N ILE A 263 -6.78 -17.35 -6.10
CA ILE A 263 -7.36 -18.61 -5.62
C ILE A 263 -8.57 -18.97 -6.49
N ASN A 264 -9.52 -18.04 -6.67
CA ASN A 264 -10.70 -18.26 -7.51
C ASN A 264 -10.33 -18.62 -8.95
N ASP A 265 -9.39 -17.88 -9.57
CA ASP A 265 -8.92 -18.20 -10.92
C ASP A 265 -8.30 -19.60 -11.01
N SER A 266 -7.57 -20.03 -9.98
CA SER A 266 -6.95 -21.35 -9.93
C SER A 266 -7.97 -22.47 -9.70
N ARG A 267 -8.99 -22.22 -8.87
CA ARG A 267 -10.11 -23.15 -8.63
C ARG A 267 -10.94 -23.34 -9.89
N MET A 268 -11.33 -22.25 -10.55
CA MET A 268 -12.10 -22.30 -11.79
C MET A 268 -11.31 -22.99 -12.92
N ALA A 269 -9.99 -22.82 -12.98
CA ALA A 269 -9.14 -23.54 -13.94
C ALA A 269 -9.16 -25.07 -13.73
N LEU A 270 -9.51 -25.54 -12.53
CA LEU A 270 -9.69 -26.96 -12.19
C LEU A 270 -11.16 -27.41 -12.24
N GLY A 271 -12.09 -26.54 -12.66
CA GLY A 271 -13.53 -26.83 -12.66
C GLY A 271 -14.16 -26.87 -11.26
N LEU A 272 -13.50 -26.32 -10.24
CA LEU A 272 -14.02 -26.23 -8.87
C LEU A 272 -14.84 -24.94 -8.68
N PRO A 273 -15.84 -24.93 -7.77
CA PRO A 273 -16.60 -23.73 -7.42
C PRO A 273 -15.69 -22.64 -6.83
N ASN A 274 -16.04 -21.37 -7.02
CA ASN A 274 -15.29 -20.25 -6.43
C ASN A 274 -15.42 -20.23 -4.89
N LEU A 275 -14.63 -19.40 -4.20
CA LEU A 275 -14.63 -19.34 -2.75
C LEU A 275 -16.00 -18.91 -2.20
N GLU A 276 -16.64 -17.94 -2.84
CA GLU A 276 -17.92 -17.39 -2.43
C GLU A 276 -19.08 -18.41 -2.56
N GLU A 277 -18.96 -19.38 -3.47
CA GLU A 277 -19.92 -20.48 -3.64
C GLU A 277 -19.76 -21.61 -2.60
N LEU A 278 -18.63 -21.68 -1.89
CA LEU A 278 -18.42 -22.71 -0.85
C LEU A 278 -19.22 -22.45 0.43
N GLU A 279 -19.59 -21.20 0.69
CA GLU A 279 -20.36 -20.77 1.85
C GLU A 279 -21.67 -20.10 1.38
N PRO A 280 -22.62 -20.88 0.82
CA PRO A 280 -23.83 -20.32 0.23
C PRO A 280 -24.86 -19.82 1.26
N GLU A 281 -24.61 -20.06 2.55
CA GLU A 281 -25.52 -19.67 3.63
C GLU A 281 -25.63 -18.15 3.72
N LYS A 282 -26.86 -17.66 3.59
CA LYS A 282 -27.18 -16.25 3.77
C LYS A 282 -27.66 -16.05 5.19
N THR A 283 -27.14 -15.01 5.84
CA THR A 283 -27.61 -14.57 7.17
C THR A 283 -28.74 -13.57 7.02
N LEU A 284 -29.52 -13.37 8.09
CA LEU A 284 -30.61 -12.40 8.08
C LEU A 284 -30.02 -10.98 8.22
N THR A 285 -30.53 -10.03 7.44
CA THR A 285 -30.14 -8.61 7.59
C THR A 285 -30.46 -8.12 9.00
N TRP A 286 -31.61 -8.50 9.54
CA TRP A 286 -31.98 -8.27 10.92
C TRP A 286 -32.28 -9.60 11.60
N PRO A 287 -31.69 -9.91 12.77
CA PRO A 287 -30.82 -9.06 13.57
C PRO A 287 -29.33 -9.09 13.13
N ASP A 288 -28.89 -10.15 12.44
CA ASP A 288 -27.46 -10.51 12.39
C ASP A 288 -26.56 -9.39 11.84
N LEU A 289 -26.90 -8.79 10.70
CA LEU A 289 -26.10 -7.71 10.10
C LEU A 289 -26.20 -6.42 10.92
N VAL A 290 -27.41 -5.96 11.24
CA VAL A 290 -27.62 -4.65 11.88
C VAL A 290 -26.98 -4.57 13.28
N TYR A 291 -27.04 -5.64 14.08
CA TYR A 291 -26.36 -5.66 15.38
C TYR A 291 -24.84 -5.63 15.22
N THR A 292 -24.30 -6.36 14.24
CA THR A 292 -22.87 -6.37 13.94
C THR A 292 -22.40 -4.98 13.48
N GLU A 293 -23.15 -4.33 12.61
CA GLU A 293 -22.89 -2.96 12.15
C GLU A 293 -22.97 -1.94 13.30
N LEU A 294 -23.94 -2.08 14.20
CA LEU A 294 -24.04 -1.21 15.39
C LEU A 294 -22.81 -1.33 16.29
N ILE A 295 -22.35 -2.56 16.55
CA ILE A 295 -21.14 -2.79 17.33
C ILE A 295 -19.92 -2.17 16.63
N ALA A 296 -19.79 -2.36 15.32
CA ALA A 296 -18.72 -1.76 14.53
C ALA A 296 -18.77 -0.22 14.55
N MET A 297 -19.96 0.38 14.46
CA MET A 297 -20.14 1.84 14.55
C MET A 297 -19.73 2.38 15.92
N VAL A 298 -20.13 1.72 17.01
CA VAL A 298 -19.73 2.12 18.37
C VAL A 298 -18.22 2.01 18.54
N ALA A 299 -17.63 0.88 18.12
CA ALA A 299 -16.18 0.68 18.18
C ALA A 299 -15.42 1.73 17.36
N GLN A 300 -15.88 2.02 16.14
CA GLN A 300 -15.29 3.04 15.27
C GLN A 300 -15.43 4.44 15.88
N THR A 301 -16.55 4.75 16.52
CA THR A 301 -16.76 6.04 17.19
C THR A 301 -15.79 6.20 18.37
N ILE A 302 -15.65 5.16 19.21
CA ILE A 302 -14.68 5.16 20.31
C ILE A 302 -13.26 5.35 19.76
N PHE A 303 -12.91 4.63 18.70
CA PHE A 303 -11.61 4.76 18.04
C PHE A 303 -11.36 6.19 17.55
N LEU A 304 -12.32 6.80 16.84
CA LEU A 304 -12.18 8.17 16.33
C LEU A 304 -12.08 9.21 17.46
N VAL A 305 -12.81 9.02 18.56
CA VAL A 305 -12.72 9.89 19.75
C VAL A 305 -11.33 9.78 20.38
N VAL A 306 -10.82 8.57 20.59
CA VAL A 306 -9.47 8.36 21.14
C VAL A 306 -8.42 8.95 20.20
N TRP A 307 -8.56 8.76 18.89
CA TRP A 307 -7.65 9.33 17.89
C TRP A 307 -7.63 10.86 17.94
N ALA A 308 -8.81 11.50 18.01
CA ALA A 308 -8.91 12.96 18.07
C ALA A 308 -8.29 13.56 19.35
N ILE A 309 -8.29 12.81 20.45
CA ILE A 309 -7.63 13.20 21.70
C ILE A 309 -6.11 12.98 21.62
N ALA A 310 -5.67 11.85 21.05
CA ALA A 310 -4.27 11.46 21.02
C ALA A 310 -3.44 12.19 19.95
N LEU A 311 -4.04 12.49 18.79
CA LEU A 311 -3.41 13.16 17.65
C LEU A 311 -4.23 14.41 17.29
N GLN A 312 -3.83 15.53 17.88
CA GLN A 312 -4.47 16.82 17.62
C GLN A 312 -4.17 17.32 16.21
N ALA A 313 -5.18 17.88 15.57
CA ALA A 313 -5.01 18.53 14.27
C ALA A 313 -4.03 19.70 14.37
N PRO A 314 -3.09 19.86 13.43
CA PRO A 314 -2.15 20.96 13.43
C PRO A 314 -2.88 22.22 12.95
N LEU A 315 -3.41 22.98 13.90
CA LEU A 315 -4.04 24.27 13.60
C LEU A 315 -2.95 25.31 13.32
N GLU A 316 -2.95 25.85 12.09
CA GLU A 316 -2.07 26.96 11.72
C GLU A 316 -2.53 28.30 12.34
N GLN A 317 -1.69 29.33 12.20
CA GLN A 317 -2.03 30.68 12.61
C GLN A 317 -3.26 31.20 11.84
N PRO A 318 -3.99 32.20 12.38
CA PRO A 318 -5.09 32.83 11.66
C PRO A 318 -4.68 33.28 10.26
N ALA A 319 -5.55 33.06 9.29
CA ALA A 319 -5.27 33.34 7.89
C ALA A 319 -4.85 34.80 7.67
N SER A 320 -3.79 35.00 6.89
CA SER A 320 -3.30 36.31 6.47
C SER A 320 -3.34 36.41 4.95
N SER A 321 -3.79 37.55 4.41
CA SER A 321 -3.75 37.82 2.98
C SER A 321 -2.35 38.21 2.47
N THR A 322 -1.40 38.46 3.38
CA THR A 322 -0.04 38.93 3.04
C THR A 322 1.02 37.84 3.10
N VAL A 323 0.69 36.66 3.65
CA VAL A 323 1.63 35.55 3.82
C VAL A 323 1.00 34.26 3.32
N ALA A 324 1.57 33.67 2.27
CA ALA A 324 1.24 32.32 1.84
C ALA A 324 2.21 31.32 2.52
N PRO A 325 1.72 30.25 3.16
CA PRO A 325 2.60 29.25 3.77
C PRO A 325 3.43 28.53 2.71
N ASN A 326 4.68 28.19 3.04
CA ASN A 326 5.58 27.45 2.16
C ASN A 326 6.18 26.24 2.90
N PRO A 327 5.89 25.00 2.46
CA PRO A 327 5.00 24.63 1.36
C PRO A 327 3.52 24.79 1.72
N SER A 328 2.70 25.23 0.76
CA SER A 328 1.24 25.17 0.90
C SER A 328 0.77 23.77 0.46
N LYS A 329 0.45 22.90 1.42
CA LYS A 329 -0.06 21.55 1.15
C LYS A 329 -1.57 21.50 1.35
N ALA A 330 -2.26 20.89 0.40
CA ALA A 330 -3.66 20.54 0.55
C ALA A 330 -3.81 19.41 1.58
N PRO A 331 -5.01 19.22 2.17
CA PRO A 331 -5.32 18.04 2.93
C PRO A 331 -4.99 16.76 2.15
N TRP A 332 -4.58 15.72 2.86
CA TRP A 332 -3.99 14.53 2.25
C TRP A 332 -4.84 13.86 1.16
N TYR A 333 -6.17 13.89 1.30
CA TYR A 333 -7.12 13.33 0.33
C TYR A 333 -7.18 14.13 -0.99
N PHE A 334 -6.61 15.33 -1.04
CA PHE A 334 -6.45 16.14 -2.24
C PHE A 334 -5.00 16.23 -2.74
N LEU A 335 -4.01 15.64 -2.04
CA LEU A 335 -2.61 15.74 -2.45
C LEU A 335 -2.33 15.11 -3.82
N GLY A 336 -3.05 14.04 -4.18
CA GLY A 336 -2.96 13.47 -5.53
C GLY A 336 -3.38 14.47 -6.61
N LEU A 337 -4.45 15.23 -6.39
CA LEU A 337 -4.89 16.31 -7.29
C LEU A 337 -3.92 17.48 -7.29
N GLN A 338 -3.35 17.81 -6.13
CA GLN A 338 -2.35 18.87 -6.04
C GLN A 338 -1.09 18.51 -6.83
N GLU A 339 -0.67 17.24 -6.81
CA GLU A 339 0.46 16.79 -7.63
C GLU A 339 0.15 16.88 -9.13
N MET A 340 -1.11 16.71 -9.55
CA MET A 340 -1.51 16.92 -10.95
C MET A 340 -1.32 18.38 -11.41
N LEU A 341 -1.39 19.38 -10.52
CA LEU A 341 -1.18 20.81 -10.84
C LEU A 341 0.26 21.12 -11.29
N VAL A 342 1.21 20.23 -11.04
CA VAL A 342 2.57 20.36 -11.57
C VAL A 342 2.59 20.13 -13.09
N TYR A 343 1.66 19.32 -13.59
CA TYR A 343 1.62 18.87 -14.98
C TYR A 343 0.53 19.56 -15.80
N PHE A 344 -0.57 19.97 -15.17
CA PHE A 344 -1.71 20.60 -15.83
C PHE A 344 -2.06 21.95 -15.22
N ASP A 345 -2.69 22.79 -16.03
CA ASP A 345 -3.23 24.08 -15.57
C ASP A 345 -4.40 23.86 -14.58
N PRO A 346 -4.70 24.83 -13.68
CA PRO A 346 -5.67 24.63 -12.60
C PRO A 346 -7.06 24.17 -13.02
N TRP A 347 -7.56 24.60 -14.18
CA TRP A 347 -8.87 24.19 -14.67
C TRP A 347 -8.90 22.71 -15.12
N MET A 348 -7.80 22.21 -15.69
CA MET A 348 -7.67 20.81 -16.11
C MET A 348 -7.51 19.88 -14.90
N ALA A 349 -6.56 20.18 -14.01
CA ALA A 349 -6.29 19.36 -12.83
C ALA A 349 -7.37 19.49 -11.74
N GLY A 350 -7.97 20.68 -11.58
CA GLY A 350 -8.93 20.95 -10.52
C GLY A 350 -10.38 20.66 -10.87
N VAL A 351 -10.76 20.71 -12.15
CA VAL A 351 -12.17 20.55 -12.57
C VAL A 351 -12.33 19.42 -13.56
N VAL A 352 -11.65 19.45 -14.71
CA VAL A 352 -11.90 18.48 -15.80
C VAL A 352 -11.53 17.06 -15.40
N LEU A 353 -10.28 16.82 -14.98
CA LEU A 353 -9.82 15.47 -14.64
C LEU A 353 -10.59 14.85 -13.47
N PRO A 354 -10.83 15.56 -12.34
CA PRO A 354 -11.70 15.04 -11.28
C PRO A 354 -13.12 14.72 -11.76
N SER A 355 -13.71 15.60 -12.58
CA SER A 355 -15.06 15.36 -13.14
C SER A 355 -15.07 14.11 -14.04
N MET A 356 -14.04 13.93 -14.87
CA MET A 356 -13.89 12.75 -15.72
C MET A 356 -13.69 11.46 -14.91
N ILE A 357 -13.00 11.52 -13.76
CA ILE A 357 -12.88 10.36 -12.85
C ILE A 357 -14.27 9.99 -12.30
N VAL A 358 -15.01 10.96 -11.74
CA VAL A 358 -16.34 10.70 -11.16
C VAL A 358 -17.33 10.19 -12.21
N VAL A 359 -17.45 10.88 -13.34
CA VAL A 359 -18.32 10.46 -14.45
C VAL A 359 -17.88 9.10 -14.98
N GLY A 360 -16.57 8.85 -15.08
CA GLY A 360 -16.03 7.57 -15.50
C GLY A 360 -16.46 6.43 -14.58
N LEU A 361 -16.34 6.62 -13.26
CA LEU A 361 -16.77 5.64 -12.26
C LEU A 361 -18.29 5.36 -12.33
N MET A 362 -19.10 6.41 -12.51
CA MET A 362 -20.55 6.28 -12.69
C MET A 362 -20.91 5.57 -14.00
N ALA A 363 -20.10 5.75 -15.05
CA ALA A 363 -20.35 5.15 -16.35
C ALA A 363 -19.93 3.67 -16.44
N MET A 364 -19.06 3.19 -15.53
CA MET A 364 -18.52 1.82 -15.59
C MET A 364 -19.60 0.72 -15.73
N PRO A 365 -20.71 0.72 -14.97
CA PRO A 365 -21.76 -0.31 -15.10
C PRO A 365 -22.45 -0.34 -16.47
N TYR A 366 -22.42 0.78 -17.19
CA TYR A 366 -23.04 0.94 -18.51
C TYR A 366 -22.08 0.63 -19.65
N ILE A 367 -20.77 0.79 -19.41
CA ILE A 367 -19.69 0.51 -20.35
C ILE A 367 -19.33 -0.98 -20.32
N ASP A 368 -19.19 -1.56 -19.13
CA ASP A 368 -18.80 -2.97 -18.96
C ASP A 368 -20.00 -3.91 -19.17
N THR A 369 -20.04 -4.55 -20.34
CA THR A 369 -21.08 -5.54 -20.67
C THR A 369 -20.78 -6.94 -20.15
N ASN A 370 -19.60 -7.18 -19.57
CA ASN A 370 -19.22 -8.49 -19.07
C ASN A 370 -20.06 -8.86 -17.84
N LYS A 371 -20.78 -9.99 -17.91
CA LYS A 371 -21.58 -10.53 -16.80
C LYS A 371 -20.81 -11.52 -15.92
N THR A 372 -19.70 -12.08 -16.42
CA THR A 372 -18.82 -12.98 -15.66
C THR A 372 -18.00 -12.18 -14.64
N GLY A 373 -17.56 -12.80 -13.55
CA GLY A 373 -16.75 -12.12 -12.54
C GLY A 373 -17.49 -11.03 -11.77
N ASN A 374 -18.80 -11.19 -11.58
CA ASN A 374 -19.63 -10.29 -10.77
C ASN A 374 -19.91 -10.94 -9.42
N GLY A 375 -19.63 -10.23 -8.32
CA GLY A 375 -19.87 -10.73 -6.96
C GLY A 375 -18.77 -11.62 -6.38
N TYR A 376 -17.69 -11.88 -7.11
CA TYR A 376 -16.52 -12.61 -6.61
C TYR A 376 -15.22 -12.05 -7.22
N TYR A 377 -14.09 -12.30 -6.55
CA TYR A 377 -12.79 -11.83 -7.03
C TYR A 377 -12.27 -12.71 -8.18
N THR A 378 -11.91 -12.10 -9.32
CA THR A 378 -11.28 -12.79 -10.46
C THR A 378 -10.45 -11.82 -11.29
N ILE A 379 -9.28 -12.26 -11.73
CA ILE A 379 -8.45 -11.51 -12.70
C ILE A 379 -8.65 -12.10 -14.09
N SER A 380 -8.72 -13.43 -14.21
CA SER A 380 -8.76 -14.13 -15.49
C SER A 380 -9.95 -13.73 -16.37
N GLN A 381 -11.13 -13.52 -15.78
CA GLN A 381 -12.37 -13.18 -16.48
C GLN A 381 -12.51 -11.67 -16.78
N ARG A 382 -11.77 -10.80 -16.06
CA ARG A 382 -11.87 -9.33 -16.16
C ARG A 382 -10.51 -8.63 -16.24
N LYS A 383 -9.52 -9.25 -16.91
CA LYS A 383 -8.12 -8.78 -16.94
C LYS A 383 -7.98 -7.29 -17.26
N PHE A 384 -8.65 -6.82 -18.30
CA PHE A 384 -8.59 -5.43 -18.73
C PHE A 384 -9.11 -4.48 -17.63
N ALA A 385 -10.34 -4.70 -17.17
CA ALA A 385 -10.95 -3.86 -16.13
C ALA A 385 -10.14 -3.87 -14.83
N TYR A 386 -9.68 -5.05 -14.39
CA TYR A 386 -8.85 -5.19 -13.18
C TYR A 386 -7.53 -4.41 -13.30
N ILE A 387 -6.77 -4.63 -14.39
CA ILE A 387 -5.46 -3.99 -14.57
C ILE A 387 -5.61 -2.48 -14.74
N THR A 388 -6.56 -2.02 -15.55
CA THR A 388 -6.80 -0.59 -15.78
C THR A 388 -7.21 0.11 -14.48
N PHE A 389 -8.16 -0.46 -13.73
CA PHE A 389 -8.59 0.11 -12.45
C PHE A 389 -7.45 0.15 -11.44
N GLN A 390 -6.71 -0.95 -11.27
CA GLN A 390 -5.61 -1.00 -10.32
C GLN A 390 -4.45 -0.08 -10.71
N TYR A 391 -4.16 0.11 -12.00
CA TYR A 391 -3.17 1.08 -12.45
C TYR A 391 -3.62 2.51 -12.12
N GLY A 392 -4.86 2.87 -12.44
CA GLY A 392 -5.43 4.18 -12.12
C GLY A 392 -5.45 4.44 -10.61
N PHE A 393 -5.88 3.47 -9.81
CA PHE A 393 -5.98 3.60 -8.37
C PHE A 393 -4.62 3.58 -7.66
N LEU A 394 -3.79 2.55 -7.90
CA LEU A 394 -2.52 2.42 -7.19
C LEU A 394 -1.47 3.40 -7.70
N VAL A 395 -1.25 3.45 -9.02
CA VAL A 395 -0.13 4.21 -9.61
C VAL A 395 -0.49 5.67 -9.85
N LEU A 396 -1.68 5.95 -10.38
CA LEU A 396 -2.05 7.34 -10.70
C LEU A 396 -2.70 8.08 -9.53
N TRP A 397 -3.25 7.39 -8.53
CA TRP A 397 -3.90 8.03 -7.39
C TRP A 397 -3.06 7.91 -6.11
N VAL A 398 -2.88 6.69 -5.58
CA VAL A 398 -2.20 6.47 -4.29
C VAL A 398 -0.74 6.92 -4.35
N ILE A 399 0.01 6.52 -5.37
CA ILE A 399 1.44 6.89 -5.51
C ILE A 399 1.64 8.40 -5.62
N LEU A 400 0.73 9.14 -6.28
CA LEU A 400 0.81 10.60 -6.33
C LEU A 400 0.53 11.25 -4.97
N ILE A 401 -0.41 10.70 -4.18
CA ILE A 401 -0.63 11.13 -2.79
C ILE A 401 0.65 10.92 -1.97
N LEU A 402 1.31 9.77 -2.10
CA LEU A 402 2.56 9.48 -1.37
C LEU A 402 3.68 10.45 -1.78
N LEU A 403 3.80 10.75 -3.07
CA LEU A 403 4.78 11.72 -3.59
C LEU A 403 4.52 13.12 -3.04
N GLY A 404 3.29 13.62 -3.14
CA GLY A 404 2.89 14.93 -2.61
C GLY A 404 3.07 15.04 -1.09
N THR A 405 2.85 13.96 -0.36
CA THR A 405 3.00 13.94 1.10
C THR A 405 4.45 13.96 1.53
N PHE A 406 5.21 12.95 1.12
CA PHE A 406 6.50 12.62 1.74
C PHE A 406 7.69 13.18 0.98
N LEU A 407 7.51 13.53 -0.31
CA LEU A 407 8.63 13.87 -1.19
C LEU A 407 8.56 15.30 -1.76
N ARG A 408 7.40 15.96 -1.68
CA ARG A 408 7.26 17.41 -1.99
C ARG A 408 7.53 18.26 -0.76
N GLY A 409 8.60 19.04 -0.80
CA GLY A 409 9.00 19.97 0.25
C GLY A 409 8.77 21.44 -0.13
N PRO A 410 9.53 22.37 0.47
CA PRO A 410 9.48 23.80 0.17
C PRO A 410 9.57 24.11 -1.34
N ASN A 411 8.88 25.16 -1.77
CA ASN A 411 8.79 25.58 -3.17
C ASN A 411 8.24 24.49 -4.11
N TRP A 412 7.53 23.51 -3.55
CA TRP A 412 7.09 22.29 -4.24
C TRP A 412 8.24 21.50 -4.89
N ASN A 413 9.48 21.66 -4.39
CA ASN A 413 10.63 20.92 -4.88
C ASN A 413 10.65 19.49 -4.35
N PHE A 414 11.36 18.64 -5.07
CA PHE A 414 11.52 17.24 -4.71
C PHE A 414 12.66 17.08 -3.69
N PHE A 415 12.41 16.29 -2.66
CA PHE A 415 13.38 15.89 -1.64
C PHE A 415 13.32 14.39 -1.43
N GLY A 416 14.48 13.76 -1.29
CA GLY A 416 14.55 12.36 -0.88
C GLY A 416 13.97 12.13 0.53
N PRO A 417 13.58 10.90 0.90
CA PRO A 417 13.02 10.58 2.20
C PRO A 417 13.90 10.96 3.40
N TYR A 418 15.22 10.97 3.21
CA TYR A 418 16.23 11.31 4.22
C TYR A 418 16.99 12.60 3.88
N GLU A 419 16.45 13.42 2.98
CA GLU A 419 17.08 14.68 2.59
C GLU A 419 16.51 15.82 3.44
N TYR A 420 17.39 16.64 4.00
CA TYR A 420 16.99 17.86 4.69
C TYR A 420 16.23 18.82 3.76
N TRP A 421 15.06 19.29 4.20
CA TRP A 421 14.21 20.20 3.44
C TRP A 421 14.72 21.64 3.51
N ASP A 422 15.67 21.98 2.64
CA ASP A 422 16.20 23.33 2.50
C ASP A 422 15.18 24.28 1.82
N LEU A 423 14.76 25.32 2.55
CA LEU A 423 13.87 26.39 2.08
C LEU A 423 14.47 27.18 0.91
N HIS A 424 15.80 27.24 0.81
CA HIS A 424 16.53 27.99 -0.22
C HIS A 424 16.79 27.19 -1.48
N LYS A 425 16.45 25.89 -1.50
CA LYS A 425 16.49 25.08 -2.72
C LYS A 425 15.39 25.58 -3.67
N VAL A 426 15.83 26.21 -4.76
CA VAL A 426 14.96 26.65 -5.87
C VAL A 426 15.50 26.04 -7.15
N ILE A 427 14.84 24.99 -7.64
CA ILE A 427 15.13 24.41 -8.95
C ILE A 427 14.26 25.14 -9.98
N PRO A 428 14.84 25.97 -10.87
CA PRO A 428 14.05 26.68 -11.87
C PRO A 428 13.45 25.68 -12.85
N LEU A 429 12.11 25.60 -12.85
CA LEU A 429 11.35 24.86 -13.83
C LEU A 429 11.29 25.69 -15.12
N ASN A 430 12.24 25.45 -16.03
CA ASN A 430 12.21 26.04 -17.36
C ASN A 430 10.94 25.57 -18.08
N ASN A 431 10.04 26.49 -18.39
CA ASN A 431 8.77 26.14 -19.01
C ASN A 431 8.87 26.34 -20.51
N VAL A 432 8.76 25.24 -21.26
CA VAL A 432 8.77 25.28 -22.72
C VAL A 432 7.38 24.94 -23.24
N ASN A 433 6.82 25.77 -24.10
CA ASN A 433 5.56 25.44 -24.78
C ASN A 433 5.85 24.73 -26.11
N LEU A 434 4.91 23.91 -26.57
CA LEU A 434 5.08 23.21 -27.85
C LEU A 434 5.25 24.20 -29.02
N SER A 435 4.54 25.34 -28.97
CA SER A 435 4.71 26.44 -29.91
C SER A 435 6.15 26.96 -29.96
N ASP A 436 6.83 27.04 -28.81
CA ASP A 436 8.21 27.53 -28.73
C ASP A 436 9.18 26.51 -29.35
N ILE A 437 8.96 25.22 -29.13
CA ILE A 437 9.77 24.15 -29.75
C ILE A 437 9.66 24.21 -31.27
N VAL A 438 8.44 24.28 -31.80
CA VAL A 438 8.22 24.23 -33.25
C VAL A 438 8.66 25.52 -33.94
N TRP A 439 8.19 26.69 -33.49
CA TRP A 439 8.46 27.94 -34.18
C TRP A 439 9.88 28.46 -33.94
N VAL A 440 10.34 28.44 -32.68
CA VAL A 440 11.62 29.06 -32.30
C VAL A 440 12.77 28.07 -32.45
N GLN A 441 12.67 26.88 -31.86
CA GLN A 441 13.80 25.94 -31.83
C GLN A 441 13.99 25.18 -33.15
N ILE A 442 12.90 24.69 -33.76
CA ILE A 442 12.98 23.90 -35.00
C ILE A 442 13.00 24.80 -36.24
N LEU A 443 12.07 25.76 -36.33
CA LEU A 443 11.93 26.61 -37.53
C LEU A 443 12.78 27.89 -37.49
N GLY A 444 13.36 28.26 -36.34
CA GLY A 444 14.20 29.45 -36.21
C GLY A 444 13.47 30.77 -36.44
N ARG A 445 12.15 30.82 -36.27
CA ARG A 445 11.30 31.99 -36.52
C ARG A 445 10.67 32.52 -35.24
N THR A 446 10.32 33.80 -35.26
CA THR A 446 9.47 34.37 -34.20
C THR A 446 8.08 33.74 -34.26
N LYS A 447 7.42 33.65 -33.10
CA LYS A 447 6.06 33.11 -33.02
C LYS A 447 5.09 33.98 -33.84
N PRO A 448 4.20 33.38 -34.64
CA PRO A 448 3.14 34.11 -35.32
C PRO A 448 2.29 34.92 -34.34
N THR A 449 1.84 36.12 -34.76
CA THR A 449 0.97 36.99 -33.96
C THR A 449 -0.45 36.44 -33.83
N ASN A 450 -0.94 35.72 -34.84
CA ASN A 450 -2.26 35.08 -34.80
C ASN A 450 -2.22 33.84 -33.88
N ILE A 451 -3.06 33.84 -32.85
CA ILE A 451 -3.19 32.80 -31.83
C ILE A 451 -3.38 31.42 -32.47
N LEU A 452 -4.29 31.30 -33.44
CA LEU A 452 -4.57 30.00 -34.04
C LEU A 452 -3.34 29.45 -34.75
N VAL A 453 -2.65 30.28 -35.54
CA VAL A 453 -1.44 29.87 -36.27
C VAL A 453 -0.30 29.53 -35.31
N ARG A 454 -0.15 30.31 -34.23
CA ARG A 454 0.83 30.06 -33.16
C ARG A 454 0.65 28.68 -32.54
N GLU A 455 -0.59 28.30 -32.25
CA GLU A 455 -0.93 27.06 -31.55
C GLU A 455 -1.32 25.88 -32.47
N ILE A 456 -1.27 26.04 -33.81
CA ILE A 456 -1.52 24.94 -34.77
C ILE A 456 -0.79 23.64 -34.38
N PRO A 457 0.51 23.65 -34.03
CA PRO A 457 1.20 22.42 -33.65
C PRO A 457 0.54 21.71 -32.45
N GLY A 458 0.14 22.47 -31.43
CA GLY A 458 -0.58 21.96 -30.26
C GLY A 458 -1.96 21.44 -30.62
N LEU A 459 -2.72 22.20 -31.39
CA LEU A 459 -4.06 21.81 -31.85
C LEU A 459 -4.01 20.52 -32.67
N LEU A 460 -3.03 20.38 -33.57
CA LEU A 460 -2.83 19.17 -34.36
C LEU A 460 -2.46 17.97 -33.47
N VAL A 461 -1.57 18.13 -32.50
CA VAL A 461 -1.18 17.04 -31.58
C VAL A 461 -2.35 16.59 -30.72
N VAL A 462 -3.10 17.54 -30.13
CA VAL A 462 -4.28 17.22 -29.30
C VAL A 462 -5.38 16.58 -30.15
N THR A 463 -5.65 17.10 -31.35
CA THR A 463 -6.64 16.52 -32.27
C THR A 463 -6.21 15.12 -32.72
N ALA A 464 -4.94 14.94 -33.07
CA ALA A 464 -4.41 13.62 -33.42
C ALA A 464 -4.54 12.64 -32.24
N TYR A 465 -4.28 13.08 -31.01
CA TYR A 465 -4.46 12.26 -29.82
C TYR A 465 -5.91 11.79 -29.64
N PHE A 466 -6.89 12.67 -29.77
CA PHE A 466 -8.31 12.32 -29.56
C PHE A 466 -9.01 11.74 -30.79
N VAL A 467 -8.45 11.83 -32.00
CA VAL A 467 -9.05 11.30 -33.24
C VAL A 467 -8.29 10.09 -33.75
N VAL A 468 -6.98 10.20 -33.92
CA VAL A 468 -6.16 9.13 -34.52
C VAL A 468 -5.98 7.97 -33.55
N VAL A 469 -5.76 8.21 -32.24
CA VAL A 469 -5.58 7.12 -31.28
C VAL A 469 -6.82 6.22 -31.19
N PRO A 470 -8.06 6.73 -31.03
CA PRO A 470 -9.24 5.87 -31.09
C PRO A 470 -9.35 5.08 -32.39
N LEU A 471 -9.05 5.69 -33.54
CA LEU A 471 -9.06 5.00 -34.83
C LEU A 471 -8.03 3.85 -34.86
N ILE A 472 -6.84 4.05 -34.31
CA ILE A 472 -5.84 2.97 -34.18
C ILE A 472 -6.35 1.88 -33.23
N LEU A 473 -6.95 2.24 -32.10
CA LEU A 473 -7.49 1.27 -31.14
C LEU A 473 -8.57 0.39 -31.77
N THR A 474 -9.41 0.93 -32.67
CA THR A 474 -10.41 0.13 -33.41
C THR A 474 -9.79 -0.95 -34.30
N ARG A 475 -8.49 -0.86 -34.63
CA ARG A 475 -7.79 -1.89 -35.42
C ARG A 475 -7.34 -3.07 -34.56
N ILE A 476 -7.19 -2.87 -33.25
CA ILE A 476 -6.75 -3.89 -32.30
C ILE A 476 -7.87 -4.91 -32.05
N SER A 477 -7.55 -6.20 -32.12
CA SER A 477 -8.51 -7.31 -31.99
C SER A 477 -9.32 -7.27 -30.69
N PHE A 478 -8.70 -6.85 -29.59
CA PHE A 478 -9.37 -6.69 -28.29
C PHE A 478 -10.50 -5.65 -28.34
N PHE A 479 -10.23 -4.43 -28.81
CA PHE A 479 -11.22 -3.35 -28.88
C PHE A 479 -12.28 -3.61 -29.95
N LYS A 480 -11.95 -4.30 -31.04
CA LYS A 480 -12.95 -4.79 -32.02
C LYS A 480 -14.02 -5.65 -31.35
N LYS A 481 -13.66 -6.54 -30.42
CA LYS A 481 -14.62 -7.35 -29.68
C LYS A 481 -15.53 -6.49 -28.79
N ILE A 482 -14.96 -5.50 -28.11
CA ILE A 482 -15.74 -4.54 -27.29
C ILE A 482 -16.74 -3.78 -28.17
N ILE A 483 -16.32 -3.30 -29.35
CA ILE A 483 -17.21 -2.61 -30.30
C ILE A 483 -18.32 -3.55 -30.77
N ALA A 484 -18.01 -4.80 -31.11
CA ALA A 484 -18.98 -5.78 -31.57
C ALA A 484 -20.03 -6.13 -30.49
N GLN A 485 -19.63 -6.18 -29.23
CA GLN A 485 -20.50 -6.53 -28.10
C GLN A 485 -21.27 -5.33 -27.52
N GLY A 486 -20.62 -4.17 -27.44
CA GLY A 486 -21.10 -2.99 -26.75
C GLY A 486 -21.56 -1.84 -27.65
N GLY A 487 -21.27 -1.91 -28.95
CA GLY A 487 -21.53 -0.85 -29.91
C GLY A 487 -20.51 0.30 -29.85
N TRP A 488 -20.62 1.21 -30.82
CA TRP A 488 -19.70 2.34 -30.98
C TRP A 488 -19.76 3.34 -29.83
N LEU A 489 -20.95 3.64 -29.29
CA LEU A 489 -21.10 4.64 -28.24
C LEU A 489 -20.30 4.25 -26.97
N ARG A 490 -20.46 3.01 -26.49
CA ARG A 490 -19.75 2.51 -25.31
C ARG A 490 -18.24 2.52 -25.53
N PHE A 491 -17.79 2.11 -26.72
CA PHE A 491 -16.38 2.16 -27.09
C PHE A 491 -15.83 3.59 -27.10
N SER A 492 -16.57 4.55 -27.65
CA SER A 492 -16.15 5.95 -27.69
C SER A 492 -16.02 6.54 -26.29
N VAL A 493 -16.99 6.30 -25.41
CA VAL A 493 -16.93 6.75 -24.01
C VAL A 493 -15.77 6.09 -23.26
N LEU A 494 -15.60 4.77 -23.38
CA LEU A 494 -14.48 4.05 -22.78
C LEU A 494 -13.15 4.62 -23.25
N THR A 495 -12.99 4.81 -24.56
CA THR A 495 -11.75 5.30 -25.15
C THR A 495 -11.45 6.72 -24.69
N LEU A 496 -12.46 7.60 -24.65
CA LEU A 496 -12.30 8.95 -24.14
C LEU A 496 -11.78 8.95 -22.70
N LEU A 497 -12.40 8.14 -21.82
CA LEU A 497 -11.97 8.00 -20.43
C LEU A 497 -10.53 7.47 -20.32
N LEU A 498 -10.17 6.47 -21.11
CA LEU A 498 -8.80 5.93 -21.16
C LEU A 498 -7.78 6.97 -21.64
N LEU A 499 -8.14 7.79 -22.62
CA LEU A 499 -7.26 8.85 -23.14
C LEU A 499 -7.04 9.95 -22.10
N PHE A 500 -8.06 10.34 -21.33
CA PHE A 500 -7.89 11.27 -20.20
C PHE A 500 -7.10 10.65 -19.05
N MET A 501 -7.30 9.37 -18.75
CA MET A 501 -6.48 8.68 -17.75
C MET A 501 -5.01 8.63 -18.20
N ALA A 502 -4.75 8.33 -19.48
CA ALA A 502 -3.40 8.25 -20.05
C ALA A 502 -2.76 9.62 -20.31
N SER A 503 -3.52 10.72 -20.35
CA SER A 503 -2.94 12.04 -20.57
C SER A 503 -2.04 12.48 -19.41
N LEU A 504 -2.34 12.06 -18.18
CA LEU A 504 -1.49 12.37 -17.02
C LEU A 504 -0.09 11.76 -17.13
N PRO A 505 0.09 10.41 -17.20
CA PRO A 505 1.43 9.84 -17.32
C PRO A 505 2.15 10.31 -18.58
N LEU A 506 1.44 10.54 -19.68
CA LEU A 506 2.03 11.10 -20.90
C LEU A 506 2.57 12.52 -20.65
N LYS A 507 1.78 13.38 -19.98
CA LYS A 507 2.20 14.74 -19.62
C LYS A 507 3.37 14.72 -18.65
N MET A 508 3.41 13.80 -17.69
CA MET A 508 4.54 13.61 -16.77
C MET A 508 5.82 13.30 -17.54
N VAL A 509 5.77 12.35 -18.48
CA VAL A 509 6.93 12.01 -19.33
C VAL A 509 7.38 13.20 -20.17
N LEU A 510 6.46 13.92 -20.82
CA LEU A 510 6.78 15.13 -21.60
C LEU A 510 7.40 16.22 -20.72
N ARG A 511 6.91 16.37 -19.49
CA ARG A 511 7.45 17.33 -18.52
C ARG A 511 8.87 16.97 -18.12
N TRP A 512 9.20 15.71 -17.88
CA TRP A 512 10.54 15.30 -17.45
C TRP A 512 11.56 15.21 -18.58
N THR A 513 11.14 14.90 -19.80
CA THR A 513 12.05 14.69 -20.94
C THR A 513 12.43 15.98 -21.65
N ILE A 514 11.45 16.85 -21.90
CA ILE A 514 11.64 18.06 -22.71
C ILE A 514 11.12 19.34 -22.01
N ASN A 515 10.81 19.26 -20.70
CA ASN A 515 10.31 20.38 -19.92
C ASN A 515 9.03 21.04 -20.48
N LEU A 516 8.22 20.25 -21.20
CA LEU A 516 6.99 20.74 -21.82
C LEU A 516 5.98 21.17 -20.74
N LYS A 517 5.59 22.45 -20.73
CA LYS A 517 4.53 22.95 -19.85
C LYS A 517 3.17 22.89 -20.54
N TYR A 518 3.02 23.52 -21.70
CA TYR A 518 1.75 23.55 -22.42
C TYR A 518 1.91 22.99 -23.84
N LEU A 519 0.97 22.12 -24.22
CA LEU A 519 0.75 21.68 -25.60
C LEU A 519 0.09 22.81 -26.39
N ILE A 520 -0.89 23.48 -25.77
CA ILE A 520 -1.58 24.65 -26.30
C ILE A 520 -1.48 25.74 -25.23
N ALA A 521 -0.93 26.90 -25.58
CA ALA A 521 -0.78 28.04 -24.69
C ALA A 521 -1.55 29.25 -25.22
N ILE A 522 -2.73 29.52 -24.65
CA ILE A 522 -3.55 30.69 -24.97
C ILE A 522 -3.78 31.49 -23.68
N PRO A 523 -2.74 32.22 -23.20
CA PRO A 523 -2.85 33.02 -21.98
C PRO A 523 -3.92 34.12 -22.09
N GLU A 524 -4.24 34.58 -23.29
CA GLU A 524 -5.25 35.62 -23.55
C GLU A 524 -6.66 35.21 -23.09
N TYR A 525 -6.96 33.92 -23.10
CA TYR A 525 -8.24 33.35 -22.69
C TYR A 525 -8.12 32.40 -21.50
N PHE A 526 -6.96 32.38 -20.82
CA PHE A 526 -6.64 31.41 -19.77
C PHE A 526 -6.87 29.95 -20.20
N PHE A 527 -6.67 29.66 -21.48
CA PHE A 527 -6.86 28.33 -22.05
C PHE A 527 -5.51 27.68 -22.34
N ASN A 528 -5.07 26.84 -21.39
CA ASN A 528 -3.80 26.12 -21.50
C ASN A 528 -4.00 24.62 -21.24
N ILE A 529 -3.36 23.77 -22.06
CA ILE A 529 -3.49 22.29 -22.02
C ILE A 529 -2.12 21.63 -21.86
#